data_AF-A0A356R354-F1
#
_entry.id   AF-A0A356R354-F1
#
_cell.length_a   1.000
_cell.length_b   1.000
_cell.length_c   1.000
_cell.angle_alpha   90.00
_cell.angle_beta   90.00
_cell.angle_gamma   90.00
#
_symmetry.space_group_name_H-M   'P 1'
#
loop_
_entity.id
_entity.type
_entity.pdbx_description
1 polymer ?
#
loop_
_entity_poly.entity_id
_entity_poly.type
_entity_poly.pdbx_seq_one_letter_code
_entity_poly.pdbx_strand_id
1 'polypeptide(L)'
;MKFVIAGGTGFVGQQLSRLLVENGHEVFILSRHKGNRGASPSDLVHLVQWDGSSQGPWVQECQGADVVVNLSGASIADSRWTDKRKQELTDSRVQPTRTLLQAIQSWSNKPHTFITASGVGYYGDTGDTPVDEASRSGHGFLAKLCREWEGEALKGEAMGIRVLAVRFGMVLGVDGGALP
;
A
#
# COMPACT_ATOMS: atom_id res chain seq x y z
N MET A 1 5.00 18.20 -3.23
CA MET A 1 3.92 17.58 -2.44
C MET A 1 4.54 16.70 -1.38
N LYS A 2 3.82 16.48 -0.27
CA LYS A 2 4.16 15.54 0.80
C LYS A 2 3.45 14.21 0.59
N PHE A 3 4.21 13.15 0.40
CA PHE A 3 3.73 11.77 0.25
C PHE A 3 3.97 10.98 1.52
N VAL A 4 3.00 10.16 1.93
CA VAL A 4 3.19 9.14 2.97
C VAL A 4 3.05 7.78 2.32
N ILE A 5 4.06 6.91 2.46
CA ILE A 5 4.11 5.60 1.81
C ILE A 5 4.24 4.50 2.86
N ALA A 6 3.15 3.78 3.08
CA ALA A 6 3.17 2.52 3.80
C ALA A 6 3.77 1.42 2.94
N GLY A 7 4.80 0.71 3.46
CA GLY A 7 5.53 -0.28 2.65
C GLY A 7 6.53 0.34 1.68
N GLY A 8 6.93 1.60 1.88
CA GLY A 8 7.91 2.31 1.03
C GLY A 8 9.31 1.68 1.00
N THR A 9 9.65 0.83 2.00
CA THR A 9 10.91 0.06 1.98
C THR A 9 10.84 -1.22 1.14
N GLY A 10 9.66 -1.60 0.61
CA GLY A 10 9.50 -2.75 -0.27
C GLY A 10 9.96 -2.46 -1.70
N PHE A 11 9.97 -3.50 -2.55
CA PHE A 11 10.47 -3.42 -3.93
C PHE A 11 9.84 -2.27 -4.75
N VAL A 12 8.51 -2.26 -4.87
CA VAL A 12 7.79 -1.20 -5.58
C VAL A 12 7.90 0.14 -4.84
N GLY A 13 7.84 0.11 -3.51
CA GLY A 13 7.90 1.32 -2.68
C GLY A 13 9.20 2.08 -2.82
N GLN A 14 10.34 1.40 -2.95
CA GLN A 14 11.65 2.04 -3.13
C GLN A 14 11.72 2.78 -4.46
N GLN A 15 11.25 2.16 -5.55
CA GLN A 15 11.23 2.80 -6.88
C GLN A 15 10.27 3.99 -6.91
N LEU A 16 9.09 3.86 -6.30
CA LEU A 16 8.15 4.97 -6.17
C LEU A 16 8.75 6.12 -5.35
N SER A 17 9.36 5.82 -4.20
CA SER A 17 9.99 6.83 -3.34
C SER A 17 11.10 7.58 -4.08
N ARG A 18 11.95 6.85 -4.81
CA ARG A 18 13.01 7.43 -5.64
C ARG A 18 12.45 8.37 -6.69
N LEU A 19 11.47 7.92 -7.48
CA LEU A 19 10.86 8.73 -8.53
C LEU A 19 10.23 10.01 -7.97
N LEU A 20 9.53 9.92 -6.83
CA LEU A 20 8.91 11.08 -6.20
C LEU A 20 9.96 12.11 -5.73
N VAL A 21 11.05 11.65 -5.12
CA VAL A 21 12.17 12.52 -4.69
C VAL A 21 12.87 13.16 -5.88
N GLU A 22 13.13 12.41 -6.95
CA GLU A 22 13.71 12.94 -8.19
C GLU A 22 12.82 14.02 -8.83
N ASN A 23 11.51 14.01 -8.55
CA ASN A 23 10.55 15.04 -8.96
C ASN A 23 10.34 16.13 -7.88
N GLY A 24 11.21 16.22 -6.88
CA GLY A 24 11.19 17.27 -5.86
C GLY A 24 10.05 17.15 -4.85
N HIS A 25 9.57 15.93 -4.58
CA HIS A 25 8.55 15.67 -3.57
C HIS A 25 9.17 15.15 -2.26
N GLU A 26 8.51 15.47 -1.15
CA GLU A 26 8.86 15.01 0.18
C GLU A 26 8.16 13.66 0.44
N VAL A 27 8.89 12.68 0.97
CA VAL A 27 8.42 11.29 1.12
C VAL A 27 8.63 10.79 2.54
N PHE A 28 7.53 10.48 3.22
CA PHE A 28 7.50 9.85 4.53
C PHE A 28 7.22 8.36 4.37
N ILE A 29 8.22 7.53 4.64
CA ILE A 29 8.11 6.07 4.52
C ILE A 29 7.75 5.49 5.89
N LEU A 30 6.56 4.90 5.98
CA LEU A 30 6.16 4.14 7.16
C LEU A 30 6.77 2.74 7.11
N SER A 31 7.57 2.39 8.13
CA SER A 31 8.28 1.10 8.20
C SER A 31 8.26 0.48 9.59
N ARG A 32 8.21 -0.85 9.62
CA ARG A 32 8.27 -1.66 10.87
C ARG A 32 9.64 -1.62 11.53
N HIS A 33 10.70 -1.31 10.79
CA HIS A 33 12.05 -1.24 11.32
C HIS A 33 12.39 0.21 11.67
N LYS A 34 12.86 0.45 12.90
CA LYS A 34 13.57 1.69 13.23
C LYS A 34 14.79 1.77 12.32
N GLY A 35 14.81 2.74 11.41
CA GLY A 35 15.92 2.92 10.49
C GLY A 35 17.20 3.23 11.26
N ASN A 36 18.18 2.33 11.19
CA ASN A 36 19.60 2.67 11.25
C ASN A 36 20.26 2.40 9.89
N ARG A 37 19.51 2.54 8.80
CA ARG A 37 20.08 2.67 7.46
C ARG A 37 20.46 4.14 7.34
N GLY A 38 21.76 4.38 7.20
CA GLY A 38 22.40 5.69 7.28
C GLY A 38 21.63 6.78 6.56
N ALA A 39 21.75 8.00 7.09
CA ALA A 39 21.23 9.26 6.57
C ALA A 39 20.68 9.10 5.15
N SER A 40 19.35 9.22 5.03
CA SER A 40 18.72 9.13 3.72
C SER A 40 19.49 10.01 2.74
N PRO A 41 19.78 9.57 1.51
CA PRO A 41 20.64 10.32 0.57
C PRO A 41 20.15 11.73 0.25
N SER A 42 18.92 12.06 0.62
CA SER A 42 18.24 13.32 0.40
C SER A 42 17.46 13.74 1.64
N ASP A 43 17.48 15.04 1.94
CA ASP A 43 16.66 15.68 2.98
C ASP A 43 15.15 15.54 2.74
N LEU A 44 14.73 15.05 1.57
CA LEU A 44 13.34 14.86 1.17
C LEU A 44 12.74 13.51 1.60
N VAL A 45 13.48 12.65 2.29
CA VAL A 45 12.99 11.32 2.68
C VAL A 45 13.09 11.12 4.18
N HIS A 46 11.95 10.79 4.79
CA HIS A 46 11.79 10.61 6.22
C HIS A 46 11.36 9.17 6.53
N LEU A 47 12.11 8.46 7.36
CA LEU A 47 11.72 7.13 7.84
C LEU A 47 10.94 7.27 9.14
N VAL A 48 9.68 6.90 9.11
CA VAL A 48 8.76 6.98 10.24
C VAL A 48 8.41 5.58 10.71
N GLN A 49 8.58 5.33 12.01
CA GLN A 49 8.32 4.00 12.56
C GLN A 49 6.81 3.74 12.64
N TRP A 50 6.38 2.60 12.10
CA TRP A 50 5.01 2.13 12.18
C TRP A 50 4.93 0.61 12.15
N ASP A 51 4.13 0.01 13.02
CA ASP A 51 3.95 -1.44 13.12
C ASP A 51 3.03 -2.03 12.04
N GLY A 52 2.31 -1.18 11.31
CA GLY A 52 1.36 -1.59 10.28
C GLY A 52 -0.08 -1.79 10.79
N SER A 53 -0.36 -1.61 12.08
CA SER A 53 -1.67 -1.95 12.64
C SER A 53 -2.19 -0.97 13.68
N SER A 54 -1.32 -0.23 14.38
CA SER A 54 -1.71 0.72 15.42
C SER A 54 -1.51 2.18 15.01
N GLN A 55 -2.32 3.06 15.59
CA GLN A 55 -2.00 4.49 15.61
C GLN A 55 -0.89 4.76 16.63
N GLY A 56 -0.13 5.82 16.40
CA GLY A 56 0.97 6.19 17.27
C GLY A 56 1.61 7.52 16.84
N PRO A 57 2.88 7.78 17.24
CA PRO A 57 3.59 9.01 16.92
C PRO A 57 3.60 9.36 15.42
N TRP A 58 3.66 8.35 14.56
CA TRP A 58 3.64 8.49 13.10
C TRP A 58 2.45 9.31 12.57
N VAL A 59 1.31 9.28 13.26
CA VAL A 59 0.09 10.00 12.86
C VAL A 59 0.34 11.51 12.81
N GLN A 60 1.10 12.03 13.78
CA GLN A 60 1.46 13.45 13.85
C GLN A 60 2.57 13.79 12.85
N GLU A 61 3.59 12.94 12.73
CA GLU A 61 4.70 13.13 11.76
C GLU A 61 4.18 13.19 10.30
N CYS A 62 3.16 12.39 10.00
CA CYS A 62 2.57 12.29 8.66
C CYS A 62 1.46 13.31 8.38
N GLN A 63 1.06 14.13 9.37
CA GLN A 63 -0.01 15.11 9.19
C GLN A 63 0.34 16.11 8.08
N GLY A 64 -0.67 16.54 7.33
CA GLY A 64 -0.50 17.46 6.19
C GLY A 64 0.00 16.78 4.91
N ALA A 65 -0.07 15.46 4.83
CA ALA A 65 0.20 14.75 3.58
C ALA A 65 -0.81 15.14 2.49
N ASP A 66 -0.31 15.37 1.28
CA ASP A 66 -1.12 15.60 0.09
C ASP A 66 -1.67 14.26 -0.44
N VAL A 67 -0.83 13.22 -0.40
CA VAL A 67 -1.12 11.88 -0.90
C VAL A 67 -0.64 10.82 0.07
N VAL A 68 -1.49 9.82 0.32
CA VAL A 68 -1.11 8.62 1.09
C VAL A 68 -1.16 7.41 0.16
N VAL A 69 -0.09 6.62 0.15
CA VAL A 69 0.06 5.40 -0.66
C VAL A 69 0.23 4.20 0.25
N ASN A 70 -0.62 3.18 0.11
CA ASN A 70 -0.51 1.92 0.82
C ASN A 70 -0.01 0.79 -0.09
N LEU A 71 1.25 0.41 0.08
CA LEU A 71 1.90 -0.73 -0.56
C LEU A 71 2.20 -1.85 0.45
N SER A 72 1.70 -1.74 1.69
CA SER A 72 1.96 -2.74 2.73
C SER A 72 1.21 -4.05 2.46
N GLY A 73 1.87 -5.16 2.76
CA GLY A 73 1.34 -6.50 2.55
C GLY A 73 2.42 -7.56 2.72
N ALA A 74 2.08 -8.69 3.33
CA ALA A 74 2.93 -9.87 3.29
C ALA A 74 2.99 -10.43 1.85
N SER A 75 4.14 -10.97 1.44
CA SER A 75 4.30 -11.48 0.07
C SER A 75 3.48 -12.74 -0.14
N ILE A 76 2.81 -12.83 -1.28
CA ILE A 76 1.92 -13.96 -1.60
C ILE A 76 2.72 -15.24 -1.86
N ALA A 77 3.99 -15.11 -2.27
CA ALA A 77 4.85 -16.22 -2.70
C ALA A 77 5.68 -16.85 -1.57
N ASP A 78 5.68 -16.29 -0.35
CA ASP A 78 6.65 -16.69 0.69
C ASP A 78 6.44 -18.10 1.25
N SER A 79 5.23 -18.65 1.18
CA SER A 79 4.89 -19.91 1.87
C SER A 79 3.60 -20.55 1.35
N ARG A 80 3.39 -21.83 1.70
CA ARG A 80 2.17 -22.58 1.38
C ARG A 80 0.93 -21.94 2.03
N TRP A 81 -0.17 -21.88 1.27
CA TRP A 81 -1.41 -21.24 1.72
C TRP A 81 -2.24 -22.15 2.64
N THR A 82 -1.88 -22.15 3.92
CA THR A 82 -2.75 -22.61 5.00
C THR A 82 -3.80 -21.55 5.35
N ASP A 83 -4.83 -21.91 6.12
CA ASP A 83 -5.84 -20.94 6.56
C ASP A 83 -5.23 -19.83 7.41
N LYS A 84 -4.24 -20.17 8.26
CA LYS A 84 -3.44 -19.19 9.02
C LYS A 84 -2.71 -18.22 8.09
N ARG A 85 -2.08 -18.71 7.01
CA ARG A 85 -1.38 -17.86 6.03
C ARG A 85 -2.35 -16.98 5.25
N LYS A 86 -3.51 -17.51 4.85
CA LYS A 86 -4.56 -16.73 4.20
C LYS A 86 -5.04 -15.58 5.09
N GLN A 87 -5.24 -15.85 6.38
CA GLN A 87 -5.59 -14.82 7.36
C GLN A 87 -4.49 -13.74 7.45
N GLU A 88 -3.22 -14.15 7.56
CA GLU A 88 -2.09 -13.21 7.56
C GLU A 88 -2.01 -12.35 6.28
N LEU A 89 -2.28 -12.94 5.12
CA LEU A 89 -2.31 -12.22 3.83
C LEU A 89 -3.44 -11.17 3.81
N THR A 90 -4.60 -11.48 4.39
CA THR A 90 -5.71 -10.53 4.57
C THR A 90 -5.36 -9.45 5.57
N ASP A 91 -4.93 -9.82 6.78
CA ASP A 91 -4.67 -8.89 7.87
C ASP A 91 -3.55 -7.91 7.51
N SER A 92 -2.49 -8.38 6.86
CA SER A 92 -1.37 -7.54 6.41
C SER A 92 -1.73 -6.51 5.34
N ARG A 93 -2.98 -6.47 4.85
CA ARG A 93 -3.48 -5.51 3.86
C ARG A 93 -4.67 -4.71 4.38
N VAL A 94 -5.67 -5.39 4.92
CA VAL A 94 -6.91 -4.78 5.43
C VAL A 94 -6.63 -3.97 6.69
N GLN A 95 -5.86 -4.51 7.65
CA GLN A 95 -5.59 -3.82 8.91
C GLN A 95 -4.76 -2.54 8.70
N PRO A 96 -3.64 -2.54 7.95
CA PRO A 96 -2.92 -1.30 7.62
C PRO A 96 -3.80 -0.28 6.92
N THR A 97 -4.63 -0.71 5.96
CA THR A 97 -5.55 0.19 5.23
C THR A 97 -6.52 0.85 6.20
N ARG A 98 -7.15 0.08 7.08
CA ARG A 98 -8.05 0.60 8.11
C ARG A 98 -7.36 1.60 9.02
N THR A 99 -6.18 1.27 9.53
CA THR A 99 -5.42 2.11 10.45
C THR A 99 -4.99 3.43 9.78
N LEU A 100 -4.60 3.39 8.51
CA LEU A 100 -4.30 4.60 7.72
C LEU A 100 -5.53 5.49 7.58
N LEU A 101 -6.69 4.93 7.20
CA LEU A 101 -7.92 5.71 7.07
C LEU A 101 -8.37 6.31 8.41
N GLN A 102 -8.24 5.57 9.52
CA GLN A 102 -8.54 6.08 10.85
C GLN A 102 -7.61 7.25 11.25
N ALA A 103 -6.33 7.20 10.88
CA ALA A 103 -5.40 8.30 11.10
C ALA A 103 -5.75 9.51 10.23
N ILE A 104 -6.04 9.28 8.95
CA ILE A 104 -6.45 10.34 8.02
C ILE A 104 -7.74 11.04 8.51
N GLN A 105 -8.68 10.30 9.08
CA GLN A 105 -9.91 10.87 9.63
C GLN A 105 -9.64 11.91 10.73
N SER A 106 -8.57 11.72 11.52
CA SER A 106 -8.19 12.63 12.61
C SER A 106 -7.36 13.84 12.15
N TRP A 107 -6.89 13.86 10.91
CA TRP A 107 -6.13 14.99 10.38
C TRP A 107 -7.02 16.19 10.05
N SER A 108 -6.56 17.38 10.45
CA SER A 108 -7.22 18.66 10.12
C SER A 108 -7.28 18.90 8.61
N ASN A 109 -6.17 18.61 7.93
CA ASN A 109 -6.08 18.65 6.47
C ASN A 109 -5.93 17.22 5.97
N LYS A 110 -6.97 16.72 5.31
CA LYS A 110 -6.99 15.37 4.71
C LYS A 110 -6.19 15.38 3.40
N PRO A 111 -5.53 14.27 3.04
CA PRO A 111 -4.91 14.14 1.74
C PRO A 111 -5.99 14.23 0.66
N HIS A 112 -5.66 14.82 -0.48
CA HIS A 112 -6.59 14.86 -1.60
C HIS A 112 -6.69 13.49 -2.30
N THR A 113 -5.70 12.60 -2.11
CA THR A 113 -5.70 11.25 -2.70
C THR A 113 -5.21 10.17 -1.72
N PHE A 114 -5.92 9.04 -1.69
CA PHE A 114 -5.45 7.79 -1.09
C PHE A 114 -5.28 6.74 -2.20
N ILE A 115 -4.07 6.19 -2.34
CA ILE A 115 -3.75 5.16 -3.33
C ILE A 115 -3.46 3.88 -2.57
N THR A 116 -4.11 2.79 -2.93
CA THR A 116 -3.79 1.46 -2.41
C THR A 116 -3.33 0.55 -3.52
N ALA A 117 -2.32 -0.27 -3.24
CA ALA A 117 -2.07 -1.46 -4.02
C ALA A 117 -3.32 -2.37 -3.99
N SER A 118 -3.47 -3.17 -5.05
CA SER A 118 -4.34 -4.32 -5.16
C SER A 118 -3.63 -5.33 -6.06
N GLY A 119 -4.34 -6.25 -6.71
CA GLY A 119 -3.75 -7.12 -7.71
C GLY A 119 -4.77 -7.66 -8.70
N VAL A 120 -4.27 -8.11 -9.85
CA VAL A 120 -5.09 -8.79 -10.89
C VAL A 120 -5.75 -10.07 -10.37
N GLY A 121 -5.31 -10.59 -9.22
CA GLY A 121 -6.01 -11.64 -8.47
C GLY A 121 -7.48 -11.30 -8.13
N TYR A 122 -7.88 -10.03 -8.22
CA TYR A 122 -9.28 -9.60 -8.17
C TYR A 122 -10.17 -10.32 -9.20
N TYR A 123 -9.66 -10.55 -10.41
CA TYR A 123 -10.40 -11.16 -11.53
C TYR A 123 -10.44 -12.68 -11.45
N GLY A 124 -9.58 -13.30 -10.63
CA GLY A 124 -9.45 -14.76 -10.55
C GLY A 124 -8.74 -15.36 -11.78
N ASP A 125 -8.97 -16.65 -12.03
CA ASP A 125 -8.51 -17.31 -13.26
C ASP A 125 -9.53 -17.02 -14.38
N THR A 126 -9.09 -16.27 -15.38
CA THR A 126 -9.90 -15.86 -16.53
C THR A 126 -9.59 -16.69 -17.78
N GLY A 127 -8.66 -17.66 -17.69
CA GLY A 127 -8.11 -18.37 -18.84
C GLY A 127 -7.59 -17.39 -19.90
N ASP A 128 -7.98 -17.62 -21.16
CA ASP A 128 -7.62 -16.76 -22.29
C ASP A 128 -8.54 -15.55 -22.46
N THR A 129 -9.48 -15.32 -21.53
CA THR A 129 -10.43 -14.21 -21.62
C THR A 129 -9.74 -12.92 -21.15
N PRO A 130 -9.61 -11.89 -22.02
CA PRO A 130 -9.11 -10.59 -21.60
C PRO A 130 -10.06 -9.93 -20.59
N VAL A 131 -9.51 -9.26 -19.60
CA VAL A 131 -10.25 -8.51 -18.59
C VAL A 131 -9.70 -7.10 -18.43
N ASP A 132 -10.57 -6.19 -18.02
CA ASP A 132 -10.30 -4.77 -17.75
C ASP A 132 -10.89 -4.34 -16.40
N GLU A 133 -10.77 -3.07 -16.04
CA GLU A 133 -11.26 -2.53 -14.77
C GLU A 133 -12.80 -2.54 -14.64
N ALA A 134 -13.52 -2.66 -15.76
CA ALA A 134 -14.98 -2.81 -15.77
C ALA A 134 -15.43 -4.27 -15.54
N SER A 135 -14.49 -5.22 -15.59
CA SER A 135 -14.76 -6.64 -15.41
C SER A 135 -15.09 -6.99 -13.95
N ARG A 136 -15.96 -7.98 -13.76
CA ARG A 136 -16.41 -8.42 -12.43
C ARG A 136 -15.28 -9.13 -11.68
N SER A 137 -15.36 -9.09 -10.35
CA SER A 137 -14.46 -9.89 -9.51
C SER A 137 -14.71 -11.39 -9.69
N GLY A 138 -13.63 -12.16 -9.69
CA GLY A 138 -13.67 -13.62 -9.76
C GLY A 138 -14.00 -14.30 -8.44
N HIS A 139 -13.71 -15.60 -8.40
CA HIS A 139 -13.93 -16.47 -7.24
C HIS A 139 -12.62 -16.88 -6.56
N GLY A 140 -12.74 -17.53 -5.40
CA GLY A 140 -11.59 -18.02 -4.64
C GLY A 140 -10.96 -16.98 -3.71
N PHE A 141 -9.85 -17.38 -3.08
CA PHE A 141 -9.23 -16.61 -2.00
C PHE A 141 -8.67 -15.27 -2.47
N LEU A 142 -7.92 -15.22 -3.58
CA LEU A 142 -7.32 -13.97 -4.05
C LEU A 142 -8.36 -12.93 -4.45
N ALA A 143 -9.43 -13.34 -5.13
CA ALA A 143 -10.51 -12.44 -5.50
C ALA A 143 -11.22 -11.88 -4.25
N LYS A 144 -11.49 -12.74 -3.26
CA LYS A 144 -12.04 -12.31 -1.95
C LYS A 144 -11.10 -11.34 -1.24
N LEU A 145 -9.80 -11.65 -1.17
CA LEU A 145 -8.78 -10.81 -0.57
C LEU A 145 -8.75 -9.42 -1.21
N CYS A 146 -8.74 -9.34 -2.54
CA CYS A 146 -8.73 -8.06 -3.25
C CYS A 146 -10.01 -7.27 -2.98
N ARG A 147 -11.19 -7.89 -2.99
CA ARG A 147 -12.46 -7.22 -2.65
C ARG A 147 -12.48 -6.68 -1.22
N GLU A 148 -11.98 -7.44 -0.24
CA GLU A 148 -11.91 -7.00 1.16
C GLU A 148 -10.92 -5.84 1.34
N TRP A 149 -9.78 -5.92 0.67
CA TRP A 149 -8.76 -4.87 0.70
C TRP A 149 -9.22 -3.57 0.03
N GLU A 150 -9.72 -3.66 -1.20
CA GLU A 150 -10.26 -2.52 -1.94
C GLU A 150 -11.48 -1.93 -1.22
N GLY A 151 -12.39 -2.78 -0.72
CA GLY A 151 -13.57 -2.36 0.03
C GLY A 151 -13.23 -1.60 1.32
N GLU A 152 -12.15 -1.96 2.00
CA GLU A 152 -11.67 -1.17 3.14
C GLU A 152 -11.14 0.19 2.69
N ALA A 153 -10.35 0.23 1.60
CA ALA A 153 -9.77 1.48 1.08
C ALA A 153 -10.84 2.47 0.60
N LEU A 154 -11.87 1.98 -0.09
CA LEU A 154 -12.97 2.80 -0.62
C LEU A 154 -13.77 3.53 0.47
N LYS A 155 -13.68 3.11 1.74
CA LYS A 155 -14.26 3.87 2.87
C LYS A 155 -13.68 5.28 2.99
N GLY A 156 -12.48 5.52 2.46
CA GLY A 156 -11.88 6.85 2.38
C GLY A 156 -12.68 7.85 1.56
N GLU A 157 -13.51 7.40 0.60
CA GLU A 157 -14.34 8.29 -0.23
C GLU A 157 -15.37 9.05 0.61
N ALA A 158 -15.90 8.43 1.66
CA ALA A 158 -16.82 9.08 2.61
C ALA A 158 -16.15 10.25 3.38
N MET A 159 -14.82 10.33 3.35
CA MET A 159 -14.04 11.43 3.94
C MET A 159 -13.76 12.57 2.93
N GLY A 160 -14.31 12.48 1.71
CA GLY A 160 -14.07 13.43 0.62
C GLY A 160 -12.73 13.23 -0.10
N ILE A 161 -12.09 12.07 0.08
CA ILE A 161 -10.78 11.76 -0.48
C ILE A 161 -10.96 10.95 -1.76
N ARG A 162 -10.19 11.26 -2.80
CA ARG A 162 -10.15 10.42 -4.00
C ARG A 162 -9.40 9.13 -3.70
N VAL A 163 -10.06 7.99 -3.84
CA VAL A 163 -9.45 6.66 -3.62
C VAL A 163 -9.10 6.01 -4.94
N LEU A 164 -7.89 5.45 -5.06
CA LEU A 164 -7.44 4.67 -6.21
C LEU A 164 -6.96 3.30 -5.75
N ALA A 165 -7.53 2.23 -6.28
CA ALA A 165 -7.04 0.87 -6.11
C ALA A 165 -6.30 0.41 -7.38
N VAL A 166 -4.99 0.16 -7.27
CA VAL A 166 -4.15 -0.19 -8.42
C VAL A 166 -3.97 -1.70 -8.50
N ARG A 167 -4.68 -2.35 -9.42
CA ARG A 167 -4.61 -3.80 -9.65
C ARG A 167 -3.44 -4.15 -10.58
N PHE A 168 -2.21 -4.13 -10.06
CA PHE A 168 -1.06 -4.52 -10.87
C PHE A 168 -0.95 -6.05 -11.02
N GLY A 169 -0.37 -6.46 -12.14
CA GLY A 169 0.03 -7.84 -12.42
C GLY A 169 1.35 -8.21 -11.74
N MET A 170 2.06 -9.17 -12.32
CA MET A 170 3.40 -9.52 -11.84
C MET A 170 4.38 -8.39 -12.15
N VAL A 171 5.03 -7.85 -11.12
CA VAL A 171 6.04 -6.81 -11.28
C VAL A 171 7.41 -7.46 -11.51
N LEU A 172 8.07 -7.07 -12.60
CA LEU A 172 9.37 -7.59 -13.02
C LEU A 172 10.46 -6.53 -12.81
N GLY A 173 11.60 -6.92 -12.25
CA GLY A 173 12.80 -6.08 -12.23
C GLY A 173 14.04 -6.85 -11.81
N VAL A 174 15.21 -6.29 -12.11
CA VAL A 174 16.51 -6.97 -11.94
C VAL A 174 16.96 -7.11 -10.48
N ASP A 175 16.52 -6.21 -9.60
CA ASP A 175 16.92 -6.16 -8.19
C ASP A 175 15.78 -6.59 -7.23
N GLY A 176 14.83 -7.40 -7.73
CA GLY A 176 13.69 -7.91 -6.97
C GLY A 176 12.43 -8.12 -7.83
N GLY A 177 11.32 -8.52 -7.21
CA GLY A 177 10.14 -8.92 -7.97
C GLY A 177 10.29 -10.33 -8.54
N ALA A 178 9.67 -10.61 -9.69
CA ALA A 178 9.58 -11.97 -10.25
C ALA A 178 10.41 -12.19 -11.52
N LEU A 179 11.40 -11.32 -11.79
CA LEU A 179 12.38 -11.57 -12.85
C LEU A 179 13.42 -12.57 -12.31
N PRO A 180 13.67 -13.69 -13.00
CA PRO A 180 14.64 -14.71 -12.58
C PRO A 180 16.10 -14.25 -12.74
#